data_AF-A0A932HS01-F1
#
_entry.id   AF-A0A932HS01-F1
#
_cell.length_a   1.000
_cell.length_b   1.000
_cell.length_c   1.000
_cell.angle_alpha   90.00
_cell.angle_beta   90.00
_cell.angle_gamma   90.00
#
_symmetry.space_group_name_H-M   'P 1'
#
loop_
_entity.id
_entity.type
_entity.pdbx_description
1 polymer ?
#
loop_
_entity_poly.entity_id
_entity_poly.type
_entity_poly.pdbx_seq_one_letter_code
_entity_poly.pdbx_strand_id
1 'polypeptide(L)'
;MNMRTVTDRFLRENLVVAGTAQGESRERQASNETGIVTESPLTQAIRRGNDGRRTGLPVKKLPPELRRRKPDFSLEPVWYRRMIWRLKEDSQFLRSTVQLTFVLLCLWIGLEFSMFIKWGMSGGTAEFITRPPGVEGFLPISALISLKYWMMTGVINEVHPSGLFILVAIVAVGLFLKKAFCGWLCPIGTLSESLWMAGEKLFGRTLRVTPWLDYPLRSLKYLLLVFFLYAIWQMDADALKYFIESPYNKVADIKMYLFFAELTSFALWTILVLAGLSVVIKNFWCRYLCPYGAFLGALSWFSPLKITRTKETCIDCALCTKACPSSINVHKVDRVWSDECMSCMRCVEACPVIDTLHMKSGSQSEAVPGWVFGTLVAGVFVAVTGLAMLTGNWQNAISREEYAKRFQELDAPVYQHFRGEVAPYGPHD
;
A
#
# COMPACT_ATOMS: atom_id res chain seq x y z
N MET A 1 -17.35 34.91 26.46
CA MET A 1 -17.56 35.18 25.03
C MET A 1 -18.49 34.08 24.51
N ASN A 2 -19.70 34.43 24.08
CA ASN A 2 -20.85 33.51 24.03
C ASN A 2 -20.77 32.54 22.84
N MET A 3 -21.01 31.25 23.06
CA MET A 3 -20.76 30.16 22.11
C MET A 3 -21.68 30.21 20.86
N ARG A 4 -22.80 30.95 20.93
CA ARG A 4 -23.72 31.17 19.79
C ARG A 4 -23.17 32.09 18.69
N THR A 5 -22.29 33.03 19.02
CA THR A 5 -21.77 34.00 18.04
C THR A 5 -20.71 33.40 17.11
N VAL A 6 -20.08 32.29 17.50
CA VAL A 6 -19.10 31.56 16.68
C VAL A 6 -19.80 30.68 15.65
N THR A 7 -20.94 30.07 16.02
CA THR A 7 -21.73 29.21 15.12
C THR A 7 -22.42 30.02 14.02
N ASP A 8 -22.93 31.21 14.33
CA ASP A 8 -23.56 32.10 13.33
C ASP A 8 -22.56 32.66 12.30
N ARG A 9 -21.29 32.85 12.70
CA ARG A 9 -20.24 33.29 11.78
C ARG A 9 -19.80 32.17 10.83
N PHE A 10 -19.72 30.95 11.34
CA PHE A 10 -19.40 29.74 10.57
C PHE A 10 -20.50 29.36 9.57
N LEU A 11 -21.77 29.60 9.91
CA LEU A 11 -22.90 29.36 9.00
C LEU A 11 -23.01 30.42 7.90
N ARG A 12 -22.72 31.70 8.17
CA ARG A 12 -22.72 32.75 7.15
C ARG A 12 -21.59 32.60 6.12
N GLU A 13 -20.40 32.17 6.52
CA GLU A 13 -19.28 31.96 5.59
C GLU A 13 -19.50 30.76 4.66
N ASN A 14 -20.18 29.71 5.10
CA ASN A 14 -20.50 28.55 4.26
C ASN A 14 -21.71 28.77 3.34
N LEU A 15 -22.66 29.65 3.69
CA LEU A 15 -23.80 30.00 2.82
C LEU A 15 -23.40 30.86 1.62
N VAL A 16 -22.35 31.68 1.75
CA VAL A 16 -21.81 32.47 0.62
C VAL A 16 -21.13 31.57 -0.43
N VAL A 17 -20.52 30.45 0.01
CA VAL A 17 -19.91 29.44 -0.88
C VAL A 17 -20.98 28.58 -1.59
N ALA A 18 -22.16 28.39 -0.98
CA ALA A 18 -23.27 27.70 -1.63
C ALA A 18 -23.99 28.59 -2.68
N GLY A 19 -24.02 29.90 -2.48
CA GLY A 19 -24.63 30.86 -3.42
C GLY A 19 -23.87 31.01 -4.74
N THR A 20 -22.55 30.85 -4.75
CA THR A 20 -21.73 30.89 -5.98
C THR A 20 -21.93 29.65 -6.86
N ALA A 21 -22.23 28.49 -6.26
CA ALA A 21 -22.51 27.25 -7.01
C ALA A 21 -23.87 27.27 -7.75
N GLN A 22 -24.87 28.01 -7.24
CA GLN A 22 -26.15 28.19 -7.94
C GLN A 22 -26.05 29.22 -9.09
N GLY A 23 -25.16 30.22 -8.98
CA GLY A 23 -24.89 31.17 -10.07
C GLY A 23 -24.30 30.50 -11.32
N GLU A 24 -23.31 29.61 -11.14
CA GLU A 24 -22.66 28.87 -12.24
C GLU A 24 -23.61 27.88 -12.94
N SER A 25 -24.66 27.41 -12.27
CA SER A 25 -25.64 26.48 -12.85
C SER A 25 -26.61 27.17 -13.82
N ARG A 26 -26.92 28.46 -13.61
CA ARG A 26 -27.79 29.25 -14.51
C ARG A 26 -27.04 29.72 -15.75
N GLU A 27 -25.75 30.04 -15.65
CA GLU A 27 -24.91 30.37 -16.82
C GLU A 27 -24.67 29.15 -17.74
N ARG A 28 -24.65 27.93 -17.19
CA ARG A 28 -24.55 26.69 -17.99
C ARG A 28 -25.84 26.33 -18.76
N GLN A 29 -27.01 26.80 -18.33
CA GLN A 29 -28.26 26.58 -19.07
C GLN A 29 -28.47 27.58 -20.20
N ALA A 30 -28.01 28.83 -20.06
CA ALA A 30 -28.11 29.84 -21.11
C ALA A 30 -27.13 29.62 -22.30
N SER A 31 -26.06 28.85 -22.09
CA SER A 31 -25.03 28.57 -23.10
C SER A 31 -25.37 27.41 -24.06
N ASN A 32 -26.53 26.76 -23.89
CA ASN A 32 -26.96 25.62 -24.71
C ASN A 32 -27.84 25.99 -25.92
N GLU A 33 -28.20 27.27 -26.11
CA GLU A 33 -29.09 27.71 -27.21
C GLU A 33 -28.38 28.44 -28.35
N THR A 34 -27.07 28.69 -28.25
CA THR A 34 -26.28 29.27 -29.33
C THR A 34 -25.05 28.40 -29.58
N GLY A 35 -24.97 27.81 -30.77
CA GLY A 35 -23.94 26.84 -31.17
C GLY A 35 -22.54 27.42 -31.36
N ILE A 36 -22.01 28.11 -30.34
CA ILE A 36 -20.62 28.55 -30.24
C ILE A 36 -20.15 28.18 -28.83
N VAL A 37 -19.56 26.99 -28.67
CA VAL A 37 -18.82 26.65 -27.45
C VAL A 37 -17.57 27.54 -27.43
N THR A 38 -17.66 28.69 -26.78
CA THR A 38 -16.49 29.52 -26.48
C THR A 38 -15.55 28.69 -25.62
N GLU A 39 -14.43 28.24 -26.19
CA GLU A 39 -13.37 27.56 -25.43
C GLU A 39 -13.00 28.41 -24.21
N SER A 40 -12.87 27.77 -23.04
CA SER A 40 -12.47 28.51 -21.83
C SER A 40 -11.11 29.20 -22.08
N PRO A 41 -10.86 30.37 -21.47
CA PRO A 41 -9.55 31.05 -21.55
C PRO A 41 -8.38 30.12 -21.20
N LEU A 42 -8.63 29.14 -20.31
CA LEU A 42 -7.73 28.05 -19.90
C LEU A 42 -7.26 27.20 -21.09
N THR A 43 -8.20 26.80 -21.95
CA THR A 43 -7.97 25.91 -23.10
C THR A 43 -7.27 26.68 -24.22
N GLN A 44 -7.60 27.95 -24.41
CA GLN A 44 -6.95 28.81 -25.40
C GLN A 44 -5.49 29.15 -25.04
N ALA A 45 -5.19 29.42 -23.77
CA ALA A 45 -3.82 29.72 -23.32
C ALA A 45 -2.88 28.51 -23.51
N ILE A 46 -3.37 27.31 -23.22
CA ILE A 46 -2.60 26.07 -23.39
C ILE A 46 -2.44 25.72 -24.88
N ARG A 47 -3.49 25.89 -25.70
CA ARG A 47 -3.40 25.71 -27.16
C ARG A 47 -2.47 26.71 -27.84
N ARG A 48 -2.52 27.99 -27.49
CA ARG A 48 -1.64 29.04 -28.07
C ARG A 48 -0.16 28.80 -27.76
N GLY A 49 0.16 28.11 -26.67
CA GLY A 49 1.53 27.67 -26.34
C GLY A 49 1.98 26.38 -27.02
N ASN A 50 1.07 25.67 -27.69
CA ASN A 50 1.27 24.34 -28.29
C ASN A 50 1.16 24.46 -29.83
N ASP A 51 2.07 25.25 -30.43
CA ASP A 51 2.23 25.43 -31.87
C ASP A 51 2.64 24.11 -32.54
N GLY A 52 1.66 23.24 -32.84
CA GLY A 52 1.69 22.16 -33.83
C GLY A 52 2.74 21.05 -33.72
N ARG A 53 3.81 21.25 -32.94
CA ARG A 53 4.90 20.34 -32.64
C ARG A 53 4.62 19.79 -31.25
N ARG A 54 4.63 18.46 -31.11
CA ARG A 54 4.44 17.72 -29.85
C ARG A 54 5.60 17.92 -28.84
N THR A 55 6.03 19.16 -28.63
CA THR A 55 7.03 19.54 -27.65
C THR A 55 6.31 20.31 -26.55
N GLY A 56 6.10 19.67 -25.39
CA GLY A 56 5.35 20.25 -24.28
C GLY A 56 5.86 21.63 -23.85
N LEU A 57 4.97 22.47 -23.33
CA LEU A 57 5.29 23.83 -22.91
C LEU A 57 6.32 23.79 -21.75
N PRO A 58 7.44 24.55 -21.82
CA PRO A 58 8.39 24.62 -20.71
C PRO A 58 7.71 25.14 -19.44
N VAL A 59 7.92 24.48 -18.30
CA VAL A 59 7.31 24.88 -17.01
C VAL A 59 7.60 26.34 -16.63
N LYS A 60 8.76 26.87 -17.04
CA LYS A 60 9.14 28.29 -16.83
C LYS A 60 8.21 29.28 -17.55
N LYS A 61 7.58 28.87 -18.65
CA LYS A 61 6.64 29.67 -19.44
C LYS A 61 5.19 29.49 -19.01
N LEU A 62 4.92 28.71 -17.96
CA LEU A 62 3.57 28.49 -17.46
C LEU A 62 3.04 29.78 -16.80
N PRO A 63 1.87 30.29 -17.25
CA PRO A 63 1.21 31.44 -16.62
C PRO A 63 1.02 31.24 -15.11
N PRO A 64 1.19 32.29 -14.29
CA PRO A 64 1.09 32.17 -12.84
C PRO A 64 -0.26 31.64 -12.34
N GLU A 65 -1.35 31.87 -13.08
CA GLU A 65 -2.71 31.45 -12.73
C GLU A 65 -2.90 29.93 -12.88
N LEU A 66 -2.19 29.32 -13.84
CA LEU A 66 -2.24 27.88 -14.10
C LEU A 66 -1.28 27.09 -13.22
N ARG A 67 -0.35 27.77 -12.56
CA ARG A 67 0.69 27.12 -11.76
C ARG A 67 0.10 26.63 -10.44
N ARG A 68 0.30 25.34 -10.16
CA ARG A 68 0.03 24.78 -8.84
C ARG A 68 0.95 25.46 -7.83
N ARG A 69 0.37 26.31 -6.97
CA ARG A 69 1.08 26.90 -5.84
C ARG A 69 1.17 25.88 -4.73
N LYS A 70 2.39 25.59 -4.30
CA LYS A 70 2.59 24.81 -3.07
C LYS A 70 2.33 25.74 -1.88
N PRO A 71 1.54 25.30 -0.89
CA PRO A 71 1.33 26.10 0.31
C PRO A 71 2.66 26.36 1.03
N ASP A 72 2.88 27.59 1.49
CA ASP A 72 4.00 27.91 2.35
C ASP A 72 3.63 27.64 3.81
N PHE A 73 4.03 26.46 4.29
CA PHE A 73 3.75 26.00 5.64
C PHE A 73 4.45 26.81 6.74
N SER A 74 5.45 27.63 6.41
CA SER A 74 6.18 28.42 7.42
C SER A 74 5.34 29.57 7.99
N LEU A 75 4.29 29.99 7.26
CA LEU A 75 3.38 31.07 7.63
C LEU A 75 2.51 30.76 8.85
N GLU A 76 2.26 29.48 9.15
CA GLU A 76 1.49 29.08 10.33
C GLU A 76 2.43 28.95 11.55
N PRO A 77 2.35 29.84 12.55
CA PRO A 77 3.31 29.85 13.67
C PRO A 77 3.05 28.72 14.67
N VAL A 78 1.81 28.22 14.76
CA VAL A 78 1.43 27.19 15.72
C VAL A 78 1.78 25.81 15.18
N TRP A 79 2.69 25.10 15.86
CA TRP A 79 3.26 23.84 15.35
C TRP A 79 2.21 22.76 15.01
N TYR A 80 1.16 22.60 15.82
CA TYR A 80 0.14 21.57 15.57
C TYR A 80 -0.80 21.96 14.42
N ARG A 81 -1.14 23.24 14.27
CA ARG A 81 -1.92 23.74 13.11
C ARG A 81 -1.13 23.57 11.83
N ARG A 82 0.16 23.90 11.86
CA ARG A 82 1.10 23.68 10.74
C ARG A 82 1.14 22.21 10.35
N MET A 83 1.21 21.30 11.32
CA MET A 83 1.21 19.86 11.07
C MET A 83 -0.10 19.39 10.43
N ILE A 84 -1.25 19.76 11.00
CA ILE A 84 -2.57 19.41 10.45
C ILE A 84 -2.72 19.95 9.02
N TRP A 85 -2.28 21.18 8.77
CA TRP A 85 -2.34 21.78 7.46
C TRP A 85 -1.46 21.03 6.44
N ARG A 86 -0.25 20.60 6.83
CA ARG A 86 0.60 19.73 5.99
C ARG A 86 -0.05 18.39 5.69
N LEU A 87 -0.66 17.73 6.68
CA LEU A 87 -1.34 16.46 6.48
C LEU A 87 -2.53 16.59 5.49
N LYS A 88 -3.17 17.76 5.46
CA LYS A 88 -4.29 18.04 4.56
C LYS A 88 -3.84 18.36 3.12
N GLU A 89 -2.84 19.22 2.96
CA GLU A 89 -2.44 19.77 1.66
C GLU A 89 -1.29 19.03 0.98
N ASP A 90 -0.39 18.40 1.75
CA ASP A 90 0.75 17.64 1.21
C ASP A 90 0.51 16.13 1.33
N SER A 91 0.03 15.54 0.23
CA SER A 91 -0.20 14.10 0.13
C SER A 91 1.04 13.25 0.41
N GLN A 92 2.25 13.76 0.11
CA GLN A 92 3.50 13.03 0.36
C GLN A 92 3.94 13.10 1.80
N PHE A 93 3.65 14.21 2.49
CA PHE A 93 3.85 14.32 3.92
C PHE A 93 2.94 13.33 4.66
N LEU A 94 1.64 13.33 4.37
CA LEU A 94 0.70 12.36 4.96
C LEU A 94 1.14 10.91 4.70
N ARG A 95 1.50 10.58 3.46
CA ARG A 95 1.96 9.24 3.11
C ARG A 95 3.20 8.83 3.90
N SER A 96 4.20 9.71 3.98
CA SER A 96 5.42 9.46 4.77
C SER A 96 5.12 9.27 6.25
N THR A 97 4.16 10.03 6.80
CA THR A 97 3.69 9.85 8.18
C THR A 97 3.06 8.48 8.38
N VAL A 98 2.14 8.06 7.50
CA VAL A 98 1.49 6.74 7.58
C VAL A 98 2.53 5.62 7.45
N GLN A 99 3.46 5.72 6.49
CA GLN A 99 4.54 4.76 6.33
C GLN A 99 5.40 4.63 7.58
N LEU A 100 5.80 5.77 8.18
CA LEU A 100 6.59 5.78 9.40
C LEU A 100 5.83 5.14 10.57
N THR A 101 4.55 5.48 10.74
CA THR A 101 3.70 4.87 11.78
C THR A 101 3.64 3.35 11.64
N PHE A 102 3.45 2.83 10.42
CA PHE A 102 3.41 1.38 10.17
C PHE A 102 4.78 0.70 10.38
N VAL A 103 5.87 1.36 10.01
CA VAL A 103 7.22 0.86 10.31
C VAL A 103 7.45 0.78 11.82
N LEU A 104 7.10 1.82 12.57
CA LEU A 104 7.21 1.83 14.03
C LEU A 104 6.33 0.75 14.68
N LEU A 105 5.11 0.55 14.17
CA LEU A 105 4.23 -0.55 14.60
C LEU A 105 4.87 -1.92 14.36
N CYS A 106 5.46 -2.15 13.17
CA CYS A 106 6.14 -3.41 12.87
C CYS A 106 7.37 -3.64 13.76
N LEU A 107 8.13 -2.58 14.05
CA LEU A 107 9.27 -2.65 14.98
C LEU A 107 8.81 -2.98 16.39
N TRP A 108 7.73 -2.37 16.87
CA TRP A 108 7.12 -2.69 18.17
C TRP A 108 6.71 -4.16 18.24
N ILE A 109 5.93 -4.65 17.26
CA ILE A 109 5.50 -6.05 17.18
C ILE A 109 6.71 -6.99 17.14
N GLY A 110 7.75 -6.64 16.39
CA GLY A 110 8.99 -7.42 16.31
C GLY A 110 9.73 -7.48 17.65
N LEU A 111 9.74 -6.39 18.43
CA LEU A 111 10.32 -6.36 19.77
C LEU A 111 9.53 -7.24 20.73
N GLU A 112 8.20 -7.13 20.78
CA GLU A 112 7.33 -8.02 21.58
C GLU A 112 7.54 -9.49 21.20
N PHE A 113 7.60 -9.78 19.89
CA PHE A 113 7.83 -11.14 19.43
C PHE A 113 9.21 -11.66 19.82
N SER A 114 10.26 -10.83 19.75
CA SER A 114 11.59 -11.22 20.20
C SER A 114 11.64 -11.59 21.68
N MET A 115 10.83 -10.94 22.52
CA MET A 115 10.72 -11.27 23.94
C MET A 115 9.97 -12.60 24.13
N PHE A 116 8.89 -12.84 23.37
CA PHE A 116 8.21 -14.14 23.34
C PHE A 116 9.16 -15.28 22.92
N ILE A 117 9.98 -15.06 21.89
CA ILE A 117 10.99 -16.04 21.45
C ILE A 117 12.03 -16.29 22.54
N LYS A 118 12.52 -15.24 23.21
CA LYS A 118 13.46 -15.39 24.34
C LYS A 118 12.88 -16.25 25.46
N TRP A 119 11.61 -16.07 25.79
CA TRP A 119 10.91 -16.92 26.76
C TRP A 119 10.88 -18.39 26.34
N GLY A 120 10.50 -18.66 25.09
CA GLY A 120 10.43 -20.02 24.56
C GLY A 120 11.80 -20.71 24.55
N MET A 121 12.82 -20.02 24.03
CA MET A 121 14.19 -20.53 23.91
C MET A 121 14.87 -20.74 25.28
N SER A 122 14.46 -20.01 26.32
CA SER A 122 15.04 -20.14 27.65
C SER A 122 14.43 -21.28 28.48
N GLY A 123 13.59 -22.13 27.86
CA GLY A 123 12.85 -23.18 28.56
C GLY A 123 11.84 -22.64 29.57
N GLY A 124 11.36 -21.41 29.37
CA GLY A 124 10.38 -20.77 30.24
C GLY A 124 10.93 -20.05 31.47
N THR A 125 12.25 -19.88 31.56
CA THR A 125 12.92 -19.16 32.67
C THR A 125 12.82 -17.63 32.57
N ALA A 126 12.64 -17.07 31.37
CA ALA A 126 12.44 -15.64 31.18
C ALA A 126 10.97 -15.25 31.45
N GLU A 127 10.68 -13.95 31.47
CA GLU A 127 9.31 -13.45 31.62
C GLU A 127 8.44 -13.86 30.42
N PHE A 128 7.27 -14.42 30.70
CA PHE A 128 6.32 -14.82 29.66
C PHE A 128 5.62 -13.59 29.09
N ILE A 129 5.79 -13.37 27.79
CA ILE A 129 5.02 -12.40 27.01
C ILE A 129 4.13 -13.16 26.04
N THR A 130 2.86 -12.77 25.94
CA THR A 130 1.95 -13.37 24.97
C THR A 130 2.43 -13.09 23.55
N ARG A 131 2.34 -14.10 22.67
CA ARG A 131 2.65 -13.94 21.25
C ARG A 131 1.85 -12.77 20.64
N PRO A 132 2.50 -11.73 20.09
CA PRO A 132 1.79 -10.64 19.43
C PRO A 132 1.13 -11.12 18.12
N PRO A 133 -0.19 -10.99 17.94
CA PRO A 133 -0.90 -11.49 16.76
C PRO A 133 -0.46 -10.81 15.45
N GLY A 134 -0.01 -9.56 15.52
CA GLY A 134 0.44 -8.81 14.34
C GLY A 134 1.58 -9.46 13.53
N VAL A 135 2.31 -10.43 14.09
CA VAL A 135 3.36 -11.19 13.39
C VAL A 135 2.82 -12.03 12.24
N GLU A 136 1.53 -12.39 12.26
CA GLU A 136 0.88 -13.14 11.18
C GLU A 136 0.81 -12.35 9.87
N GLY A 137 1.00 -11.02 9.92
CA GLY A 137 1.15 -10.20 8.73
C GLY A 137 2.35 -10.57 7.84
N PHE A 138 3.30 -11.33 8.38
CA PHE A 138 4.46 -11.86 7.64
C PHE A 138 4.27 -13.30 7.14
N LEU A 139 3.11 -13.92 7.37
CA LEU A 139 2.77 -15.29 6.93
C LEU A 139 1.70 -15.31 5.82
N PRO A 140 1.99 -14.77 4.61
CA PRO A 140 0.98 -14.60 3.56
C PRO A 140 0.40 -15.92 3.03
N ILE A 141 1.19 -17.00 3.03
CA ILE A 141 0.75 -18.32 2.56
C ILE A 141 -0.27 -18.91 3.53
N SER A 142 0.03 -18.86 4.84
CA SER A 142 -0.90 -19.32 5.89
C SER A 142 -2.21 -18.52 5.84
N ALA A 143 -2.13 -17.20 5.65
CA ALA A 143 -3.32 -16.36 5.48
C ALA A 143 -4.17 -16.73 4.24
N LEU A 144 -3.54 -17.06 3.10
CA LEU A 144 -4.25 -17.51 1.89
C LEU A 144 -4.94 -18.86 2.09
N ILE A 145 -4.28 -19.78 2.80
CA ILE A 145 -4.85 -21.08 3.20
C ILE A 145 -6.05 -20.86 4.12
N SER A 146 -5.91 -20.02 5.15
CA SER A 146 -7.01 -19.62 6.04
C SER A 146 -8.18 -19.00 5.29
N LEU A 147 -7.90 -18.16 4.29
CA LEU A 147 -8.94 -17.55 3.46
C LEU A 147 -9.71 -18.59 2.66
N LYS A 148 -9.01 -19.52 2.00
CA LYS A 148 -9.67 -20.61 1.27
C LYS A 148 -10.49 -21.50 2.19
N TYR A 149 -9.93 -21.88 3.34
CA TYR A 149 -10.63 -22.69 4.33
C TYR A 149 -11.91 -22.00 4.81
N TRP A 150 -11.82 -20.72 5.19
CA TRP A 150 -12.98 -19.93 5.61
C TRP A 150 -14.04 -19.80 4.51
N MET A 151 -13.65 -19.61 3.24
CA MET A 151 -14.59 -19.57 2.13
C MET A 151 -15.30 -20.91 1.88
N MET A 152 -14.65 -22.04 2.17
CA MET A 152 -15.21 -23.37 1.96
C MET A 152 -16.09 -23.85 3.12
N THR A 153 -15.70 -23.55 4.37
CA THR A 153 -16.33 -24.13 5.57
C THR A 153 -17.07 -23.12 6.42
N GLY A 154 -16.80 -21.81 6.24
CA GLY A 154 -17.27 -20.75 7.13
C GLY A 154 -16.52 -20.67 8.47
N VAL A 155 -15.54 -21.54 8.72
CA VAL A 155 -14.80 -21.62 9.99
C VAL A 155 -13.53 -20.76 9.93
N ILE A 156 -13.26 -20.01 11.00
CA ILE A 156 -12.05 -19.20 11.14
C ILE A 156 -10.93 -20.06 11.71
N ASN A 157 -9.71 -19.90 11.16
CA ASN A 157 -8.52 -20.59 11.63
C ASN A 157 -8.14 -20.12 13.06
N GLU A 158 -8.12 -21.04 14.03
CA GLU A 158 -7.76 -20.74 15.43
C GLU A 158 -6.24 -20.59 15.67
N VAL A 159 -5.40 -21.12 14.78
CA VAL A 159 -3.93 -21.08 14.87
C VAL A 159 -3.38 -19.72 14.44
N HIS A 160 -3.85 -19.21 13.30
CA HIS A 160 -3.47 -17.89 12.74
C HIS A 160 -4.70 -17.09 12.28
N PRO A 161 -5.56 -16.65 13.23
CA PRO A 161 -6.77 -15.91 12.88
C PRO A 161 -6.47 -14.49 12.39
N SER A 162 -5.53 -13.77 13.00
CA SER A 162 -5.22 -12.38 12.62
C SER A 162 -4.68 -12.25 11.20
N GLY A 163 -3.94 -13.25 10.70
CA GLY A 163 -3.42 -13.32 9.35
C GLY A 163 -4.52 -13.32 8.30
N LEU A 164 -5.65 -14.00 8.57
CA LEU A 164 -6.84 -13.94 7.72
C LEU A 164 -7.37 -12.50 7.63
N PHE A 165 -7.59 -11.84 8.76
CA PHE A 165 -8.13 -10.47 8.78
C PHE A 165 -7.17 -9.44 8.19
N ILE A 166 -5.86 -9.60 8.41
CA ILE A 166 -4.83 -8.77 7.77
C ILE A 166 -4.88 -8.97 6.25
N LEU A 167 -4.97 -10.20 5.75
CA LEU A 167 -5.11 -10.47 4.32
C LEU A 167 -6.41 -9.89 3.76
N VAL A 168 -7.54 -10.05 4.45
CA VAL A 168 -8.84 -9.47 4.05
C VAL A 168 -8.74 -7.94 3.98
N ALA A 169 -8.09 -7.30 4.95
CA ALA A 169 -7.85 -5.87 4.95
C ALA A 169 -7.01 -5.43 3.73
N ILE A 170 -5.94 -6.17 3.43
CA ILE A 170 -5.05 -5.90 2.30
C ILE A 170 -5.77 -6.11 0.96
N VAL A 171 -6.59 -7.16 0.84
CA VAL A 171 -7.45 -7.44 -0.31
C VAL A 171 -8.48 -6.33 -0.51
N ALA A 172 -9.14 -5.88 0.56
CA ALA A 172 -10.10 -4.78 0.51
C ALA A 172 -9.44 -3.49 0.01
N VAL A 173 -8.26 -3.14 0.54
CA VAL A 173 -7.46 -2.01 0.03
C VAL A 173 -7.09 -2.23 -1.44
N GLY A 174 -6.66 -3.43 -1.83
CA GLY A 174 -6.37 -3.85 -3.20
C GLY A 174 -7.51 -3.60 -4.18
N LEU A 175 -8.70 -4.07 -3.80
CA LEU A 175 -9.93 -4.04 -4.56
C LEU A 175 -10.51 -2.63 -4.68
N PHE A 176 -10.50 -1.83 -3.61
CA PHE A 176 -11.14 -0.51 -3.65
C PHE A 176 -10.17 0.64 -3.95
N LEU A 177 -8.89 0.51 -3.56
CA LEU A 177 -7.90 1.60 -3.55
C LEU A 177 -6.64 1.28 -4.38
N LYS A 178 -6.72 0.29 -5.29
CA LYS A 178 -5.59 -0.29 -6.05
C LYS A 178 -4.54 -0.90 -5.12
N LYS A 179 -3.31 -1.02 -5.60
CA LYS A 179 -2.14 -1.48 -4.83
C LYS A 179 -1.65 -0.44 -3.80
N ALA A 180 -2.55 0.33 -3.19
CA ALA A 180 -2.22 1.37 -2.23
C ALA A 180 -1.54 0.82 -0.97
N PHE A 181 -1.88 -0.40 -0.54
CA PHE A 181 -1.21 -1.05 0.60
C PHE A 181 0.32 -1.02 0.44
N CYS A 182 0.86 -1.35 -0.73
CA CYS A 182 2.31 -1.35 -0.99
C CYS A 182 2.96 0.04 -0.92
N GLY A 183 2.21 1.11 -1.21
CA GLY A 183 2.73 2.49 -1.24
C GLY A 183 2.50 3.29 0.05
N TRP A 184 1.64 2.80 0.94
CA TRP A 184 1.19 3.52 2.13
C TRP A 184 1.43 2.77 3.45
N LEU A 185 1.20 1.45 3.48
CA LEU A 185 1.17 0.67 4.74
C LEU A 185 2.30 -0.38 4.82
N CYS A 186 2.70 -0.96 3.69
CA CYS A 186 3.66 -2.07 3.66
C CYS A 186 5.07 -1.63 4.11
N PRO A 187 5.65 -2.23 5.18
CA PRO A 187 6.99 -1.87 5.67
C PRO A 187 8.09 -2.22 4.66
N ILE A 188 7.96 -3.33 3.94
CA ILE A 188 8.90 -3.73 2.88
C ILE A 188 8.86 -2.74 1.71
N GLY A 189 7.68 -2.22 1.37
CA GLY A 189 7.52 -1.16 0.37
C GLY A 189 8.24 0.12 0.78
N THR A 190 8.03 0.56 2.03
CA THR A 190 8.70 1.73 2.62
C THR A 190 10.23 1.56 2.67
N LEU A 191 10.72 0.38 3.08
CA LEU A 191 12.15 0.07 3.10
C LEU A 191 12.73 0.12 1.68
N SER A 192 12.08 -0.55 0.72
CA SER A 192 12.50 -0.55 -0.68
C SER A 192 12.52 0.86 -1.26
N GLU A 193 11.52 1.68 -0.91
CA GLU A 193 11.45 3.08 -1.30
C GLU A 193 12.62 3.90 -0.74
N SER A 194 12.91 3.71 0.54
CA SER A 194 13.99 4.39 1.24
C SER A 194 15.36 4.02 0.65
N LEU A 195 15.57 2.74 0.30
CA LEU A 195 16.80 2.25 -0.31
C LEU A 195 17.08 2.91 -1.66
N TRP A 196 16.10 2.96 -2.58
CA TRP A 196 16.35 3.58 -3.89
C TRP A 196 16.44 5.10 -3.80
N MET A 197 15.73 5.76 -2.86
CA MET A 197 15.88 7.20 -2.62
C MET A 197 17.27 7.53 -2.06
N ALA A 198 17.77 6.72 -1.14
CA ALA A 198 19.14 6.84 -0.64
C ALA A 198 20.16 6.62 -1.76
N GLY A 199 19.94 5.59 -2.61
CA GLY A 199 20.75 5.35 -3.80
C GLY A 199 20.75 6.51 -4.79
N GLU A 200 19.59 7.09 -5.09
CA GLU A 200 19.46 8.26 -5.97
C GLU A 200 20.22 9.46 -5.41
N LYS A 201 20.21 9.66 -4.08
CA LYS A 201 20.97 10.71 -3.40
C LYS A 201 22.48 10.46 -3.39
N LEU A 202 22.91 9.21 -3.21
CA LEU A 202 24.32 8.82 -3.12
C LEU A 202 25.00 8.77 -4.50
N PHE A 203 24.35 8.16 -5.49
CA PHE A 203 24.92 7.93 -6.82
C PHE A 203 24.46 8.97 -7.86
N GLY A 204 23.47 9.81 -7.53
CA GLY A 204 22.90 10.81 -8.42
C GLY A 204 22.07 10.23 -9.59
N ARG A 205 21.90 8.90 -9.64
CA ARG A 205 21.29 8.17 -10.75
C ARG A 205 20.54 6.96 -10.23
N THR A 206 19.45 6.62 -10.91
CA THR A 206 18.77 5.31 -10.76
C THR A 206 18.83 4.58 -12.09
N LEU A 207 19.05 3.26 -12.06
CA LEU A 207 19.05 2.47 -13.29
C LEU A 207 17.62 2.17 -13.71
N ARG A 208 17.29 2.53 -14.95
CA ARG A 208 16.03 2.15 -15.59
C ARG A 208 16.29 0.92 -16.45
N VAL A 209 15.72 -0.21 -16.03
CA VAL A 209 15.76 -1.45 -16.81
C VAL A 209 15.04 -1.25 -18.14
N THR A 210 15.63 -1.75 -19.23
CA THR A 210 15.04 -1.65 -20.57
C THR A 210 13.77 -2.48 -20.66
N PRO A 211 12.76 -2.08 -21.47
CA PRO A 211 11.48 -2.79 -21.53
C PRO A 211 11.62 -4.29 -21.82
N TRP A 212 12.52 -4.67 -22.74
CA TRP A 212 12.73 -6.07 -23.11
C TRP A 212 13.16 -6.97 -21.94
N LEU A 213 13.94 -6.45 -20.99
CA LEU A 213 14.33 -7.20 -19.78
C LEU A 213 13.31 -7.02 -18.66
N ASP A 214 12.68 -5.84 -18.57
CA ASP A 214 11.73 -5.51 -17.52
C ASP A 214 10.43 -6.35 -17.59
N TYR A 215 9.93 -6.69 -18.78
CA TYR A 215 8.73 -7.55 -18.90
C TYR A 215 8.96 -8.98 -18.38
N PRO A 216 10.00 -9.72 -18.83
CA PRO A 216 10.30 -11.06 -18.29
C PRO A 216 10.62 -11.06 -16.79
N LEU A 217 11.40 -10.10 -16.29
CA LEU A 217 11.68 -10.05 -14.84
C LEU A 217 10.41 -9.80 -14.02
N ARG A 218 9.46 -9.01 -14.53
CA ARG A 218 8.17 -8.79 -13.85
C ARG A 218 7.26 -10.01 -13.89
N SER A 219 7.38 -10.90 -14.87
CA SER A 219 6.55 -12.11 -14.89
C SER A 219 6.93 -13.08 -13.77
N LEU A 220 8.15 -13.02 -13.24
CA LEU A 220 8.62 -13.92 -12.18
C LEU A 220 7.74 -13.89 -10.92
N LYS A 221 7.34 -12.70 -10.42
CA LYS A 221 6.40 -12.61 -9.29
C LYS A 221 5.01 -13.19 -9.60
N TYR A 222 4.58 -13.16 -10.86
CA TYR A 222 3.31 -13.76 -11.28
C TYR A 222 3.43 -15.27 -11.38
N LEU A 223 4.58 -15.80 -11.81
CA LEU A 223 4.86 -17.23 -11.77
C LEU A 223 4.87 -17.75 -10.33
N LEU A 224 5.53 -17.03 -9.41
CA LEU A 224 5.50 -17.36 -7.97
C LEU A 224 4.07 -17.31 -7.41
N LEU A 225 3.29 -16.29 -7.77
CA LEU A 225 1.89 -16.20 -7.36
C LEU A 225 1.07 -17.39 -7.87
N VAL A 226 1.17 -17.71 -9.17
CA VAL A 226 0.45 -18.84 -9.77
C VAL A 226 0.86 -20.15 -9.11
N PHE A 227 2.14 -20.35 -8.79
CA PHE A 227 2.60 -21.52 -8.06
C PHE A 227 1.89 -21.67 -6.71
N PHE A 228 1.87 -20.63 -5.88
CA PHE A 228 1.20 -20.69 -4.57
C PHE A 228 -0.32 -20.86 -4.70
N LEU A 229 -0.96 -20.11 -5.60
CA LEU A 229 -2.41 -20.23 -5.82
C LEU A 229 -2.78 -21.62 -6.33
N TYR A 230 -1.99 -22.20 -7.23
CA TYR A 230 -2.20 -23.55 -7.75
C TYR A 230 -2.03 -24.60 -6.65
N ALA A 231 -0.95 -24.52 -5.86
CA ALA A 231 -0.73 -25.43 -4.73
C ALA A 231 -1.89 -25.41 -3.74
N ILE A 232 -2.36 -24.21 -3.36
CA ILE A 232 -3.49 -24.05 -2.44
C ILE A 232 -4.81 -24.49 -3.09
N TRP A 233 -5.00 -24.24 -4.39
CA TRP A 233 -6.21 -24.61 -5.12
C TRP A 233 -6.47 -26.12 -5.10
N GLN A 234 -5.42 -26.94 -5.17
CA GLN A 234 -5.53 -28.40 -5.18
C GLN A 234 -5.88 -29.04 -3.82
N MET A 235 -5.78 -28.31 -2.71
CA MET A 235 -6.11 -28.84 -1.37
C MET A 235 -7.62 -28.81 -1.11
N ASP A 236 -8.24 -29.89 -0.65
CA ASP A 236 -9.63 -29.88 -0.19
C ASP A 236 -9.76 -29.33 1.24
N ALA A 237 -10.98 -29.30 1.79
CA ALA A 237 -11.24 -28.74 3.12
C ALA A 237 -10.47 -29.50 4.22
N ASP A 238 -10.37 -30.83 4.11
CA ASP A 238 -9.69 -31.68 5.08
C ASP A 238 -8.17 -31.49 5.02
N ALA A 239 -7.58 -31.43 3.81
CA ALA A 239 -6.16 -31.13 3.64
C ALA A 239 -5.80 -29.72 4.13
N LEU A 240 -6.67 -28.73 3.91
CA LEU A 240 -6.50 -27.38 4.44
C LEU A 240 -6.51 -27.38 5.97
N LYS A 241 -7.48 -28.05 6.59
CA LYS A 241 -7.58 -28.20 8.05
C LYS A 241 -6.34 -28.89 8.62
N TYR A 242 -5.93 -30.00 8.00
CA TYR A 242 -4.74 -30.75 8.38
C TYR A 242 -3.47 -29.88 8.35
N PHE A 243 -3.28 -29.08 7.30
CA PHE A 243 -2.15 -28.14 7.24
C PHE A 243 -2.25 -27.06 8.32
N ILE A 244 -3.44 -26.49 8.53
CA ILE A 244 -3.68 -25.43 9.52
C ILE A 244 -3.31 -25.92 10.93
N GLU A 245 -3.76 -27.12 11.30
CA GLU A 245 -3.54 -27.72 12.61
C GLU A 245 -2.16 -28.36 12.76
N SER A 246 -1.40 -28.49 11.66
CA SER A 246 -0.08 -29.10 11.67
C SER A 246 0.88 -28.41 12.66
N PRO A 247 1.76 -29.17 13.33
CA PRO A 247 2.79 -28.60 14.18
C PRO A 247 3.60 -27.52 13.45
N TYR A 248 3.93 -27.75 12.18
CA TYR A 248 4.70 -26.80 11.38
C TYR A 248 4.01 -25.44 11.28
N ASN A 249 2.71 -25.41 10.96
CA ASN A 249 1.98 -24.15 10.80
C ASN A 249 1.90 -23.41 12.14
N LYS A 250 1.69 -24.10 13.27
CA LYS A 250 1.66 -23.49 14.61
C LYS A 250 2.93 -22.71 15.00
N VAL A 251 4.09 -23.11 14.46
CA VAL A 251 5.40 -22.47 14.74
C VAL A 251 6.02 -21.78 13.52
N ALA A 252 5.26 -21.57 12.44
CA ALA A 252 5.80 -21.06 11.18
C ALA A 252 6.43 -19.66 11.31
N ASP A 253 5.85 -18.79 12.13
CA ASP A 253 6.38 -17.46 12.48
C ASP A 253 7.63 -17.53 13.36
N ILE A 254 7.67 -18.44 14.33
CA ILE A 254 8.84 -18.70 15.19
C ILE A 254 10.02 -19.12 14.30
N LYS A 255 9.81 -20.09 13.42
CA LYS A 255 10.84 -20.53 12.46
C LYS A 255 11.27 -19.45 11.49
N MET A 256 10.32 -18.65 11.00
CA MET A 256 10.63 -17.51 10.15
C MET A 256 11.50 -16.48 10.91
N TYR A 257 11.22 -16.21 12.19
CA TYR A 257 12.06 -15.35 13.01
C TYR A 257 13.46 -15.93 13.20
N LEU A 258 13.57 -17.21 13.57
CA LEU A 258 14.86 -17.87 13.75
C LEU A 258 15.69 -17.87 12.47
N PHE A 259 15.07 -18.03 11.29
CA PHE A 259 15.76 -17.89 10.00
C PHE A 259 16.45 -16.51 9.82
N PHE A 260 15.84 -15.42 10.32
CA PHE A 260 16.43 -14.08 10.24
C PHE A 260 17.34 -13.73 11.43
N ALA A 261 17.13 -14.35 12.60
CA ALA A 261 17.98 -14.20 13.77
C ALA A 261 19.30 -14.99 13.63
N GLU A 262 19.24 -16.15 12.98
CA GLU A 262 20.33 -17.10 12.77
C GLU A 262 20.67 -17.22 11.28
N LEU A 263 20.98 -16.07 10.66
CA LEU A 263 21.24 -15.98 9.23
C LEU A 263 22.43 -16.84 8.81
N THR A 264 22.18 -17.81 7.93
CA THR A 264 23.24 -18.51 7.20
C THR A 264 23.99 -17.55 6.28
N SER A 265 25.25 -17.85 5.96
CA SER A 265 26.04 -17.02 5.02
C SER A 265 25.35 -16.85 3.67
N PHE A 266 24.69 -17.91 3.18
CA PHE A 266 23.92 -17.86 1.94
C PHE A 266 22.72 -16.91 2.02
N ALA A 267 21.94 -16.98 3.10
CA ALA A 267 20.81 -16.08 3.31
C ALA A 267 21.25 -14.62 3.43
N LEU A 268 22.33 -14.36 4.18
CA LEU A 268 22.91 -13.02 4.31
C LEU A 268 23.34 -12.45 2.96
N TRP A 269 24.11 -13.20 2.17
CA TRP A 269 24.52 -12.78 0.83
C TRP A 269 23.32 -12.49 -0.08
N THR A 270 22.30 -13.35 -0.02
CA THR A 270 21.06 -13.14 -0.79
C THR A 270 20.38 -11.83 -0.42
N ILE A 271 20.22 -11.54 0.87
CA ILE A 271 19.62 -10.28 1.35
C ILE A 271 20.46 -9.08 0.91
N LEU A 272 21.79 -9.16 1.03
CA LEU A 272 22.70 -8.07 0.62
C LEU A 272 22.60 -7.79 -0.89
N VAL A 273 22.53 -8.84 -1.72
CA VAL A 273 22.34 -8.68 -3.18
C VAL A 273 20.99 -8.03 -3.47
N LEU A 274 19.90 -8.51 -2.86
CA LEU A 274 18.56 -7.94 -3.06
C LEU A 274 18.47 -6.48 -2.60
N ALA A 275 19.11 -6.15 -1.47
CA ALA A 275 19.20 -4.79 -0.96
C ALA A 275 20.01 -3.89 -1.90
N GLY A 276 21.19 -4.35 -2.35
CA GLY A 276 22.04 -3.64 -3.31
C GLY A 276 21.32 -3.37 -4.63
N LEU A 277 20.61 -4.36 -5.16
CA LEU A 277 19.76 -4.19 -6.35
C LEU A 277 18.64 -3.18 -6.11
N SER A 278 18.04 -3.16 -4.91
CA SER A 278 17.00 -2.19 -4.54
C SER A 278 17.51 -0.76 -4.38
N VAL A 279 18.80 -0.56 -4.11
CA VAL A 279 19.43 0.78 -4.09
C VAL A 279 19.54 1.35 -5.51
N VAL A 280 19.85 0.50 -6.48
CA VAL A 280 20.14 0.92 -7.86
C VAL A 280 18.89 0.90 -8.75
N ILE A 281 17.99 -0.05 -8.53
CA ILE A 281 16.74 -0.24 -9.29
C ILE A 281 15.55 0.03 -8.37
N LYS A 282 14.70 1.00 -8.77
CA LYS A 282 13.54 1.41 -7.97
C LYS A 282 12.62 0.23 -7.68
N ASN A 283 12.44 -0.05 -6.39
CA ASN A 283 11.54 -1.08 -5.88
C ASN A 283 11.82 -2.49 -6.40
N PHE A 284 13.09 -2.89 -6.58
CA PHE A 284 13.49 -4.16 -7.19
C PHE A 284 12.69 -5.38 -6.69
N TRP A 285 12.68 -5.62 -5.37
CA TRP A 285 11.91 -6.73 -4.77
C TRP A 285 10.41 -6.65 -5.08
N CYS A 286 9.79 -5.49 -4.83
CA CYS A 286 8.36 -5.30 -5.02
C CYS A 286 7.93 -5.36 -6.49
N ARG A 287 8.86 -5.05 -7.40
CA ARG A 287 8.65 -5.04 -8.85
C ARG A 287 8.76 -6.43 -9.46
N TYR A 288 9.72 -7.25 -9.02
CA TYR A 288 10.07 -8.50 -9.72
C TYR A 288 9.83 -9.78 -8.92
N LEU A 289 9.90 -9.75 -7.58
CA LEU A 289 9.93 -10.97 -6.76
C LEU A 289 8.75 -11.11 -5.79
N CYS A 290 8.08 -10.02 -5.42
CA CYS A 290 7.02 -10.05 -4.42
C CYS A 290 5.69 -10.62 -4.98
N PRO A 291 5.25 -11.84 -4.59
CA PRO A 291 4.00 -12.43 -5.08
C PRO A 291 2.77 -11.68 -4.54
N TYR A 292 2.86 -11.12 -3.33
CA TYR A 292 1.81 -10.27 -2.75
C TYR A 292 1.58 -9.01 -3.58
N GLY A 293 2.67 -8.43 -4.11
CA GLY A 293 2.60 -7.30 -5.03
C GLY A 293 1.98 -7.66 -6.37
N ALA A 294 2.17 -8.90 -6.85
CA ALA A 294 1.49 -9.42 -8.05
C ALA A 294 0.00 -9.61 -7.78
N PHE A 295 -0.35 -10.21 -6.64
CA PHE A 295 -1.74 -10.46 -6.23
C PHE A 295 -2.54 -9.16 -6.14
N LEU A 296 -2.03 -8.17 -5.41
CA LEU A 296 -2.65 -6.85 -5.35
C LEU A 296 -2.64 -6.11 -6.69
N GLY A 297 -1.64 -6.35 -7.54
CA GLY A 297 -1.61 -5.83 -8.90
C GLY A 297 -2.79 -6.33 -9.73
N ALA A 298 -3.08 -7.63 -9.66
CA ALA A 298 -4.24 -8.25 -10.31
C ALA A 298 -5.57 -7.69 -9.76
N LEU A 299 -5.72 -7.62 -8.43
CA LEU A 299 -6.92 -7.04 -7.80
C LEU A 299 -7.12 -5.56 -8.13
N SER A 300 -6.02 -4.80 -8.31
CA SER A 300 -6.07 -3.37 -8.62
C SER A 300 -6.74 -3.02 -9.95
N TRP A 301 -6.92 -4.01 -10.84
CA TRP A 301 -7.64 -3.83 -12.08
C TRP A 301 -9.10 -3.42 -11.83
N PHE A 302 -9.73 -4.06 -10.83
CA PHE A 302 -11.13 -3.84 -10.44
C PHE A 302 -11.34 -2.56 -9.65
N SER A 303 -10.28 -1.91 -9.17
CA SER A 303 -10.43 -0.74 -8.31
C SER A 303 -11.06 0.46 -9.01
N PRO A 304 -12.12 1.07 -8.44
CA PRO A 304 -12.82 2.18 -9.06
C PRO A 304 -11.98 3.46 -9.06
N LEU A 305 -11.11 3.63 -8.05
CA LEU A 305 -10.29 4.82 -7.87
C LEU A 305 -8.97 4.70 -8.64
N LYS A 306 -8.78 5.57 -9.64
CA LYS A 306 -7.56 5.59 -10.45
C LYS A 306 -7.12 7.02 -10.71
N ILE A 307 -5.80 7.20 -10.83
CA ILE A 307 -5.20 8.47 -11.23
C ILE A 307 -5.60 8.75 -12.68
N THR A 308 -6.20 9.91 -12.90
CA THR A 308 -6.78 10.35 -14.17
C THR A 308 -6.20 11.71 -14.53
N ARG A 309 -5.83 11.86 -15.80
CA ARG A 309 -5.22 13.05 -16.40
C ARG A 309 -6.26 13.77 -17.25
N THR A 310 -6.41 15.07 -17.03
CA THR A 310 -7.16 15.97 -17.88
C THR A 310 -6.25 16.40 -19.04
N LYS A 311 -6.58 16.06 -20.28
CA LYS A 311 -5.74 16.35 -21.46
C LYS A 311 -5.64 17.85 -21.71
N GLU A 312 -6.76 18.52 -21.52
CA GLU A 312 -7.03 19.91 -21.89
C GLU A 312 -6.13 20.86 -21.08
N THR A 313 -5.80 20.48 -19.84
CA THR A 313 -4.94 21.26 -18.95
C THR A 313 -3.48 20.78 -18.97
N CYS A 314 -3.20 19.63 -19.58
CA CYS A 314 -1.87 19.04 -19.55
C CYS A 314 -0.91 19.71 -20.53
N ILE A 315 0.27 20.08 -20.05
CA ILE A 315 1.34 20.69 -20.87
C ILE A 315 2.42 19.70 -21.33
N ASP A 316 2.18 18.39 -21.18
CA ASP A 316 3.10 17.31 -21.60
C ASP A 316 4.56 17.41 -21.10
N CYS A 317 4.78 18.01 -19.93
CA CYS A 317 6.12 18.20 -19.35
C CYS A 317 6.80 16.91 -18.81
N ALA A 318 6.09 15.77 -18.81
CA ALA A 318 6.55 14.46 -18.33
C ALA A 318 7.05 14.37 -16.85
N LEU A 319 6.91 15.42 -16.04
CA LEU A 319 7.32 15.43 -14.63
C LEU A 319 6.62 14.34 -13.79
N CYS A 320 5.34 14.08 -14.07
CA CYS A 320 4.57 13.02 -13.43
C CYS A 320 5.17 11.61 -13.68
N THR A 321 5.76 11.40 -14.87
CA THR A 321 6.42 10.14 -15.25
C THR A 321 7.79 10.03 -14.59
N LYS A 322 8.54 11.13 -14.51
CA LYS A 322 9.81 11.16 -13.77
C LYS A 322 9.62 10.89 -12.27
N ALA A 323 8.52 11.38 -11.70
CA ALA A 323 8.18 11.18 -10.28
C ALA A 323 7.64 9.76 -9.97
N CYS A 324 7.18 9.00 -10.97
CA CYS A 324 6.58 7.69 -10.75
C CYS A 324 7.66 6.64 -10.36
N PRO A 325 7.61 6.05 -9.15
CA PRO A 325 8.60 5.04 -8.75
C PRO A 325 8.50 3.77 -9.60
N SER A 326 7.30 3.44 -10.09
CA SER A 326 7.05 2.30 -10.98
C SER A 326 7.40 2.56 -12.45
N SER A 327 7.99 3.72 -12.79
CA SER A 327 8.39 4.07 -14.16
C SER A 327 7.25 4.07 -15.20
N ILE A 328 6.01 4.33 -14.75
CA ILE A 328 4.82 4.40 -15.61
C ILE A 328 4.84 5.71 -16.39
N ASN A 329 4.54 5.65 -17.70
CA ASN A 329 4.42 6.83 -18.57
C ASN A 329 3.09 7.58 -18.34
N VAL A 330 2.90 8.13 -17.14
CA VAL A 330 1.66 8.82 -16.70
C VAL A 330 1.24 9.95 -17.64
N HIS A 331 2.18 10.66 -18.27
CA HIS A 331 1.85 11.76 -19.19
C HIS A 331 1.20 11.30 -20.50
N LYS A 332 1.39 10.03 -20.89
CA LYS A 332 0.88 9.49 -22.16
C LYS A 332 -0.50 8.85 -22.07
N VAL A 333 -1.01 8.65 -20.85
CA VAL A 333 -2.26 7.94 -20.60
C VAL A 333 -3.26 8.88 -19.95
N ASP A 334 -4.54 8.63 -20.22
CA ASP A 334 -5.62 9.45 -19.68
C ASP A 334 -6.04 8.93 -18.31
N ARG A 335 -5.98 7.61 -18.14
CA ARG A 335 -6.23 6.94 -16.87
C ARG A 335 -5.15 5.89 -16.65
N VAL A 336 -4.58 5.87 -15.45
CA VAL A 336 -3.47 4.96 -15.13
C VAL A 336 -3.99 3.54 -14.90
N TRP A 337 -4.08 2.77 -15.98
CA TRP A 337 -4.37 1.33 -16.00
C TRP A 337 -3.06 0.54 -15.99
N SER A 338 -2.45 0.45 -14.82
CA SER A 338 -1.29 -0.41 -14.57
C SER A 338 -1.42 -1.08 -13.21
N ASP A 339 -1.08 -2.37 -13.22
CA ASP A 339 -0.88 -3.29 -12.10
C ASP A 339 0.32 -2.91 -11.21
N GLU A 340 1.26 -2.14 -11.74
CA GLU A 340 2.40 -1.59 -10.99
C GLU A 340 2.09 -0.28 -10.27
N CYS A 341 0.91 0.31 -10.49
CA CYS A 341 0.55 1.59 -9.87
C CYS A 341 0.19 1.38 -8.39
N MET A 342 1.09 1.81 -7.49
CA MET A 342 0.89 1.74 -6.03
C MET A 342 0.02 2.86 -5.46
N SER A 343 -0.62 3.69 -6.30
CA SER A 343 -1.41 4.85 -5.86
C SER A 343 -0.72 5.75 -4.81
N CYS A 344 0.60 5.93 -4.91
CA CYS A 344 1.41 6.71 -3.97
C CYS A 344 1.26 8.24 -4.13
N MET A 345 0.48 8.70 -5.12
CA MET A 345 0.21 10.12 -5.41
C MET A 345 1.42 11.01 -5.77
N ARG A 346 2.64 10.47 -5.88
CA ARG A 346 3.83 11.26 -6.27
C ARG A 346 3.65 12.00 -7.60
N CYS A 347 2.97 11.37 -8.56
CA CYS A 347 2.70 11.98 -9.86
C CYS A 347 1.67 13.13 -9.80
N VAL A 348 0.71 13.05 -8.88
CA VAL A 348 -0.23 14.16 -8.60
C VAL A 348 0.56 15.30 -8.00
N GLU A 349 1.34 15.05 -6.93
CA GLU A 349 2.13 16.08 -6.22
C GLU A 349 3.24 16.73 -7.06
N ALA A 350 3.78 16.01 -8.03
CA ALA A 350 4.79 16.54 -8.95
C ALA A 350 4.21 17.38 -10.11
N CYS A 351 2.88 17.37 -10.32
CA CYS A 351 2.28 18.10 -11.42
C CYS A 351 2.35 19.63 -11.18
N PRO A 352 2.94 20.42 -12.09
CA PRO A 352 3.08 21.86 -11.90
C PRO A 352 1.83 22.66 -12.29
N VAL A 353 0.84 22.02 -12.94
CA VAL A 353 -0.39 22.67 -13.40
C VAL A 353 -1.53 22.27 -12.46
N ILE A 354 -2.35 23.23 -12.07
CA ILE A 354 -3.59 22.96 -11.33
C ILE A 354 -4.52 22.06 -12.16
N ASP A 355 -5.39 21.35 -11.45
CA ASP A 355 -6.47 20.55 -12.01
C ASP A 355 -6.15 19.53 -13.12
N THR A 356 -4.89 19.11 -13.24
CA THR A 356 -4.43 18.28 -14.37
C THR A 356 -4.36 16.79 -14.05
N LEU A 357 -4.00 16.41 -12.83
CA LEU A 357 -3.85 15.03 -12.41
C LEU A 357 -4.54 14.82 -11.07
N HIS A 358 -5.52 13.91 -11.04
CA HIS A 358 -6.38 13.69 -9.88
C HIS A 358 -6.65 12.21 -9.64
N MET A 359 -7.00 11.86 -8.40
CA MET A 359 -7.62 10.57 -8.11
C MET A 359 -9.12 10.68 -8.40
N LYS A 360 -9.65 9.89 -9.34
CA LYS A 360 -11.07 9.88 -9.67
C LYS A 360 -11.65 8.48 -9.64
N SER A 361 -12.89 8.36 -9.16
CA SER A 361 -13.69 7.16 -9.34
C SER A 361 -14.25 7.13 -10.75
N GLY A 362 -14.46 5.94 -11.33
CA GLY A 362 -15.06 5.83 -12.66
C GLY A 362 -16.48 6.39 -12.75
N SER A 363 -17.23 6.43 -11.64
CA SER A 363 -18.62 6.89 -11.58
C SER A 363 -18.80 8.31 -11.03
N GLN A 364 -17.76 8.93 -10.47
CA GLN A 364 -17.87 10.24 -9.83
C GLN A 364 -17.11 11.31 -10.63
N SER A 365 -17.71 12.49 -10.76
CA SER A 365 -17.10 13.65 -11.42
C SER A 365 -16.00 14.30 -10.58
N GLU A 366 -16.14 14.23 -9.25
CA GLU A 366 -15.28 14.90 -8.29
C GLU A 366 -13.96 14.15 -8.03
N ALA A 367 -12.90 14.94 -7.82
CA ALA A 367 -11.59 14.43 -7.45
C ALA A 367 -11.55 14.08 -5.95
N VAL A 368 -11.01 12.92 -5.62
CA VAL A 368 -10.77 12.54 -4.22
C VAL A 368 -9.51 13.25 -3.74
N PRO A 369 -9.58 14.12 -2.71
CA PRO A 369 -8.41 14.78 -2.16
C PRO A 369 -7.39 13.77 -1.62
N GLY A 370 -6.11 14.13 -1.67
CA GLY A 370 -5.03 13.24 -1.25
C GLY A 370 -5.14 12.80 0.22
N TRP A 371 -5.57 13.71 1.10
CA TRP A 371 -5.77 13.39 2.51
C TRP A 371 -6.91 12.40 2.73
N VAL A 372 -8.03 12.56 2.04
CA VAL A 372 -9.17 11.63 2.08
C VAL A 372 -8.71 10.25 1.62
N PHE A 373 -7.97 10.17 0.52
CA PHE A 373 -7.45 8.89 0.01
C PHE A 373 -6.52 8.21 1.02
N GLY A 374 -5.56 8.95 1.60
CA GLY A 374 -4.65 8.41 2.61
C GLY A 374 -5.39 7.90 3.85
N THR A 375 -6.36 8.67 4.34
CA THR A 375 -7.21 8.27 5.46
C THR A 375 -8.08 7.05 5.14
N LEU A 376 -8.59 6.93 3.92
CA LEU A 376 -9.34 5.74 3.49
C LEU A 376 -8.45 4.49 3.47
N VAL A 377 -7.20 4.60 2.99
CA VAL A 377 -6.26 3.46 2.97
C VAL A 377 -5.98 2.94 4.38
N ALA A 378 -5.58 3.84 5.30
CA ALA A 378 -5.31 3.45 6.68
C ALA A 378 -6.60 3.05 7.42
N GLY A 379 -7.70 3.76 7.17
CA GLY A 379 -9.00 3.55 7.82
C GLY A 379 -9.62 2.20 7.47
N VAL A 380 -9.58 1.76 6.21
CA VAL A 380 -10.05 0.42 5.82
C VAL A 380 -9.21 -0.65 6.52
N PHE A 381 -7.89 -0.48 6.56
CA PHE A 381 -7.02 -1.46 7.23
C PHE A 381 -7.34 -1.58 8.73
N VAL A 382 -7.41 -0.43 9.43
CA VAL A 382 -7.72 -0.37 10.87
C VAL A 382 -9.14 -0.85 11.17
N ALA A 383 -10.11 -0.56 10.30
CA ALA A 383 -11.49 -1.00 10.51
C ALA A 383 -11.63 -2.52 10.45
N VAL A 384 -10.98 -3.18 9.48
CA VAL A 384 -11.05 -4.64 9.34
C VAL A 384 -10.30 -5.34 10.49
N THR A 385 -9.10 -4.89 10.84
CA THR A 385 -8.36 -5.48 11.97
C THR A 385 -9.00 -5.16 13.31
N GLY A 386 -9.57 -3.96 13.47
CA GLY A 386 -10.35 -3.59 14.66
C GLY A 386 -11.60 -4.43 14.83
N LEU A 387 -12.31 -4.76 13.74
CA LEU A 387 -13.45 -5.68 13.79
C LEU A 387 -13.03 -7.08 14.26
N ALA A 388 -11.87 -7.57 13.81
CA ALA A 388 -11.33 -8.84 14.29
C ALA A 388 -11.05 -8.82 15.81
N MET A 389 -10.50 -7.72 16.32
CA MET A 389 -10.27 -7.53 17.75
C MET A 389 -11.57 -7.49 18.54
N LEU A 390 -12.58 -6.77 18.05
CA LEU A 390 -13.90 -6.65 18.70
C LEU A 390 -14.68 -7.98 18.71
N THR A 391 -14.50 -8.80 17.69
CA THR A 391 -15.16 -10.11 17.58
C THR A 391 -14.41 -11.23 18.28
N GLY A 392 -13.25 -10.95 18.90
CA GLY A 392 -12.41 -11.95 19.58
C GLY A 392 -11.58 -12.83 18.64
N ASN A 393 -11.66 -12.64 17.32
CA ASN A 393 -10.94 -13.43 16.32
C ASN A 393 -9.55 -12.85 15.97
N TRP A 394 -8.89 -12.21 16.94
CA TRP A 394 -7.58 -11.59 16.72
C TRP A 394 -6.45 -12.37 17.38
N GLN A 395 -6.71 -12.99 18.53
CA GLN A 395 -5.74 -13.83 19.23
C GLN A 395 -5.89 -15.28 18.77
N ASN A 396 -4.78 -16.01 18.74
CA ASN A 396 -4.83 -17.44 18.45
C ASN A 396 -5.21 -18.25 19.70
N ALA A 397 -5.59 -19.52 19.49
CA ALA A 397 -6.03 -20.43 20.54
C ALA A 397 -4.90 -21.33 21.09
N ILE A 398 -3.63 -21.07 20.74
CA ILE A 398 -2.51 -21.92 21.18
C ILE A 398 -2.20 -21.61 22.65
N SER A 399 -2.23 -22.64 23.51
CA SER A 399 -1.93 -22.50 24.92
C SER A 399 -0.44 -22.28 25.19
N ARG A 400 -0.12 -21.78 26.39
CA ARG A 400 1.27 -21.59 26.82
C ARG A 400 2.02 -22.92 26.92
N GLU A 401 1.36 -23.96 27.40
CA GLU A 401 1.90 -25.31 27.56
C GLU A 401 2.23 -25.92 26.20
N GLU A 402 1.32 -25.74 25.23
CA GLU A 402 1.54 -26.15 23.85
C GLU A 402 2.75 -25.41 23.28
N TYR A 403 2.85 -24.09 23.41
CA TYR A 403 4.05 -23.37 22.99
C TYR A 403 5.33 -23.90 23.65
N ALA A 404 5.30 -24.15 24.96
CA ALA A 404 6.45 -24.67 25.68
C ALA A 404 6.91 -26.03 25.14
N LYS A 405 5.97 -26.95 24.83
CA LYS A 405 6.26 -28.22 24.15
C LYS A 405 6.90 -27.98 22.79
N ARG A 406 6.31 -27.11 21.98
CA ARG A 406 6.78 -26.83 20.61
C ARG A 406 8.17 -26.22 20.56
N PHE A 407 8.51 -25.33 21.50
CA PHE A 407 9.85 -24.76 21.60
C PHE A 407 10.93 -25.83 21.89
N GLN A 408 10.61 -26.87 22.66
CA GLN A 408 11.52 -28.00 22.92
C GLN A 408 11.74 -28.88 21.68
N GLU A 409 10.76 -28.91 20.79
CA GLU A 409 10.76 -29.78 19.61
C GLU A 409 11.19 -29.05 18.33
N LEU A 410 11.57 -27.77 18.35
CA LEU A 410 11.77 -26.96 17.13
C LEU A 410 12.66 -27.61 16.05
N ASP A 411 13.69 -28.34 16.46
CA ASP A 411 14.64 -29.04 15.58
C ASP A 411 14.25 -30.51 15.29
N ALA A 412 13.14 -30.98 15.86
CA ALA A 412 12.71 -32.36 15.71
C ALA A 412 12.38 -32.71 14.25
N PRO A 413 12.60 -33.97 13.81
CA PRO A 413 12.35 -34.39 12.44
C PRO A 413 10.91 -34.15 11.94
N VAL A 414 9.93 -34.08 12.85
CA VAL A 414 8.51 -33.77 12.58
C VAL A 414 8.33 -32.44 11.80
N TYR A 415 9.29 -31.55 11.94
CA TYR A 415 9.33 -30.22 11.34
C TYR A 415 10.18 -30.14 10.06
N GLN A 416 10.86 -31.23 9.71
CA GLN A 416 11.76 -31.32 8.58
C GLN A 416 11.10 -32.15 7.47
N HIS A 417 11.16 -31.66 6.24
CA HIS A 417 10.71 -32.41 5.07
C HIS A 417 11.92 -33.06 4.40
N PHE A 418 12.25 -34.30 4.80
CA PHE A 418 13.30 -35.04 4.12
C PHE A 418 12.81 -35.46 2.74
N ARG A 419 13.43 -34.93 1.68
CA ARG A 419 13.09 -35.23 0.27
C ARG A 419 11.62 -35.02 -0.12
N GLY A 420 10.91 -34.14 0.58
CA GLY A 420 9.50 -33.83 0.29
C GLY A 420 8.50 -34.80 0.93
N GLU A 421 8.95 -35.75 1.74
CA GLU A 421 8.07 -36.58 2.57
C GLU A 421 7.71 -35.80 3.85
N VAL A 422 6.41 -35.76 4.15
CA VAL A 422 5.85 -35.12 5.35
C VAL A 422 5.47 -36.24 6.30
N ALA A 423 6.01 -36.23 7.53
CA ALA A 423 5.58 -37.19 8.54
C ALA A 423 4.06 -37.03 8.78
N PRO A 424 3.28 -38.12 8.89
CA PRO A 424 1.88 -38.01 9.25
C PRO A 424 1.75 -37.36 10.64
N TYR A 425 0.93 -36.32 10.73
CA TYR A 425 0.58 -35.60 11.94
C TYR A 425 -0.76 -36.14 12.46
N GLY A 426 -0.83 -36.53 13.72
CA GLY A 426 -2.06 -36.91 14.40
C GLY A 426 -2.73 -35.72 15.11
N PRO A 427 -4.02 -35.85 15.49
CA PRO A 427 -4.73 -34.86 16.32
C PRO A 427 -4.13 -34.67 17.73
N HIS A 428 -3.13 -35.46 18.10
CA HIS A 428 -2.40 -35.40 19.37
C HIS A 428 -0.93 -34.97 19.23
N ASP A 429 -0.45 -34.78 17.99
CA ASP A 429 0.91 -34.30 17.74
C ASP A 429 0.99 -32.82 17.99
#